data_AF-A0A353Y048-F1
#
_entry.id   AF-A0A353Y048-F1
#
_cell.length_a   1.000
_cell.length_b   1.000
_cell.length_c   1.000
_cell.angle_alpha   90.00
_cell.angle_beta   90.00
_cell.angle_gamma   90.00
#
_symmetry.space_group_name_H-M   'P 1'
#
loop_
_entity.id
_entity.type
_entity.pdbx_description
1 polymer ?
#
loop_
_entity_poly.entity_id
_entity_poly.type
_entity_poly.pdbx_seq_one_letter_code
_entity_poly.pdbx_strand_id
1 'polypeptide(L)'
;MAAKKKVAKKAAAKKQPAVKKLPAIRNKMTKADIVASIADTTGLTKKDVVAVFGSLGHLVTRHIKRNGSGEFQIPDTGVKITRVKKPARKARMGRNPATGEPLKIAAKPAHLGIKVVALKALQDTL
;
A
#
# COMPACT_ATOMS: atom_id res chain seq x y z
N MET A 1 -44.69 -11.66 -46.47
CA MET A 1 -44.33 -10.37 -45.82
C MET A 1 -44.92 -10.41 -44.40
N ALA A 2 -44.24 -10.16 -43.28
CA ALA A 2 -42.83 -9.91 -43.00
C ALA A 2 -42.60 -10.34 -41.53
N ALA A 3 -41.58 -11.16 -41.29
CA ALA A 3 -41.08 -11.51 -39.97
C ALA A 3 -40.48 -10.27 -39.28
N LYS A 4 -40.86 -10.00 -38.03
CA LYS A 4 -40.19 -8.98 -37.20
C LYS A 4 -39.16 -9.64 -36.27
N LYS A 5 -37.92 -9.21 -36.53
CA LYS A 5 -36.61 -9.65 -36.09
C LYS A 5 -36.33 -9.37 -34.60
N LYS A 6 -35.65 -10.31 -33.94
CA LYS A 6 -34.91 -10.17 -32.67
C LYS A 6 -34.07 -8.88 -32.64
N VAL A 7 -34.08 -8.16 -31.53
CA VAL A 7 -32.90 -7.45 -31.02
C VAL A 7 -32.86 -7.56 -29.49
N ALA A 8 -31.98 -8.42 -29.00
CA ALA A 8 -31.46 -8.38 -27.65
C ALA A 8 -30.40 -7.27 -27.54
N LYS A 9 -30.50 -6.42 -26.51
CA LYS A 9 -29.40 -5.72 -25.81
C LYS A 9 -29.98 -4.67 -24.87
N LYS A 10 -29.82 -4.85 -23.56
CA LYS A 10 -28.71 -4.20 -22.83
C LYS A 10 -28.56 -4.84 -21.45
N ALA A 11 -27.32 -5.23 -21.19
CA ALA A 11 -26.84 -5.94 -20.02
C ALA A 11 -27.35 -5.33 -18.71
N ALA A 12 -27.81 -6.24 -17.83
CA ALA A 12 -27.99 -6.00 -16.42
C ALA A 12 -26.76 -5.31 -15.83
N ALA A 13 -27.01 -4.21 -15.13
CA ALA A 13 -26.02 -3.49 -14.35
C ALA A 13 -25.29 -4.47 -13.42
N LYS A 14 -23.98 -4.61 -13.62
CA LYS A 14 -23.10 -5.34 -12.71
C LYS A 14 -23.19 -4.67 -11.35
N LYS A 15 -23.89 -5.34 -10.43
CA LYS A 15 -23.85 -5.05 -8.99
C LYS A 15 -22.37 -5.01 -8.58
N GLN A 16 -21.91 -3.83 -8.19
CA GLN A 16 -20.64 -3.67 -7.50
C GLN A 16 -20.62 -4.62 -6.32
N PRO A 17 -19.56 -5.43 -6.11
CA PRO A 17 -19.50 -6.30 -4.95
C PRO A 17 -19.49 -5.41 -3.71
N ALA A 18 -20.52 -5.62 -2.88
CA ALA A 18 -20.73 -4.89 -1.65
C ALA A 18 -19.44 -4.91 -0.80
N VAL A 19 -19.02 -3.73 -0.36
CA VAL A 19 -17.95 -3.54 0.62
C VAL A 19 -18.39 -4.31 1.87
N LYS A 20 -17.87 -5.52 2.07
CA LYS A 20 -18.07 -6.27 3.30
C LYS A 20 -17.47 -5.41 4.40
N LYS A 21 -18.31 -4.88 5.29
CA LYS A 21 -17.86 -4.13 6.47
C LYS A 21 -17.09 -5.10 7.36
N LEU A 22 -15.76 -5.05 7.26
CA LEU A 22 -14.86 -5.82 8.10
C LEU A 22 -14.87 -5.17 9.50
N PRO A 23 -15.10 -5.94 10.58
CA PRO A 23 -15.10 -5.39 11.93
C PRO A 23 -13.71 -4.83 12.29
N ALA A 24 -13.68 -3.71 13.02
CA ALA A 24 -12.44 -3.06 13.42
C ALA A 24 -11.63 -3.96 14.36
N ILE A 25 -10.39 -4.27 13.98
CA ILE A 25 -9.45 -5.00 14.83
C ILE A 25 -8.87 -4.00 15.83
N ARG A 26 -9.24 -4.14 17.12
CA ARG A 26 -8.86 -3.20 18.18
C ARG A 26 -7.44 -3.44 18.73
N ASN A 27 -6.93 -4.66 18.60
CA ASN A 27 -5.63 -5.05 19.12
C ASN A 27 -4.59 -5.12 18.00
N LYS A 28 -3.34 -4.72 18.30
CA LYS A 28 -2.22 -4.87 17.36
C LYS A 28 -1.97 -6.35 17.11
N MET A 29 -2.07 -6.78 15.85
CA MET A 29 -1.72 -8.14 15.44
C MET A 29 -0.22 -8.27 15.21
N THR A 30 0.36 -9.40 15.60
CA THR A 30 1.73 -9.77 15.24
C THR A 30 1.78 -10.30 13.80
N LYS A 31 2.99 -10.45 13.26
CA LYS A 31 3.19 -11.03 11.91
C LYS A 31 2.58 -12.43 11.81
N ALA A 32 2.63 -13.22 12.88
CA ALA A 32 2.07 -14.56 12.92
C ALA A 32 0.53 -14.54 12.87
N ASP A 33 -0.09 -13.59 13.59
CA ASP A 33 -1.55 -13.45 13.63
C ASP A 33 -2.14 -13.02 12.29
N ILE A 34 -1.45 -12.13 11.57
CA ILE A 34 -1.85 -11.71 10.22
C ILE A 34 -1.82 -12.92 9.26
N VAL A 35 -0.74 -13.71 9.29
CA VAL A 35 -0.62 -14.91 8.46
C VAL A 35 -1.71 -15.94 8.80
N ALA A 36 -2.01 -16.13 10.08
CA ALA A 36 -3.07 -17.02 10.53
C ALA A 36 -4.45 -16.54 10.04
N SER A 37 -4.80 -15.27 10.26
CA SER A 37 -6.10 -14.71 9.83
C SER A 37 -6.34 -14.83 8.32
N ILE A 38 -5.27 -14.65 7.52
CA ILE A 38 -5.35 -14.77 6.07
C ILE A 38 -5.45 -16.23 5.66
N ALA A 39 -4.69 -17.13 6.29
CA ALA A 39 -4.83 -18.57 6.07
C ALA A 39 -6.26 -19.05 6.36
N ASP A 40 -6.84 -18.60 7.48
CA ASP A 40 -8.21 -18.95 7.89
C ASP A 40 -9.26 -18.40 6.91
N THR A 41 -9.06 -17.18 6.38
CA THR A 41 -9.99 -16.54 5.44
C THR A 41 -9.90 -17.12 4.02
N THR A 42 -8.69 -17.47 3.58
CA THR A 42 -8.42 -17.91 2.19
C THR A 42 -8.39 -19.43 2.04
N GLY A 43 -8.35 -20.17 3.15
CA GLY A 43 -8.18 -21.63 3.15
C GLY A 43 -6.79 -22.11 2.71
N LEU A 44 -5.82 -21.20 2.56
CA LEU A 44 -4.46 -21.52 2.15
C LEU A 44 -3.63 -22.02 3.34
N THR A 45 -2.60 -22.82 3.06
CA THR A 45 -1.67 -23.22 4.12
C THR A 45 -0.87 -22.02 4.60
N LYS A 46 -0.49 -22.00 5.88
CA LYS A 46 0.37 -20.95 6.44
C LYS A 46 1.69 -20.80 5.66
N LYS A 47 2.21 -21.89 5.08
CA LYS A 47 3.42 -21.89 4.26
C LYS A 47 3.21 -21.12 2.95
N ASP A 48 2.08 -21.34 2.28
CA ASP A 48 1.76 -20.66 1.02
C ASP A 48 1.51 -19.17 1.25
N VAL A 49 0.83 -18.80 2.35
CA VAL A 49 0.62 -17.38 2.72
C VAL A 49 1.97 -16.68 2.95
N VAL A 50 2.90 -17.32 3.66
CA VAL A 50 4.26 -16.77 3.84
C VAL A 50 4.99 -16.63 2.51
N ALA A 51 4.86 -17.61 1.61
CA ALA A 51 5.46 -17.56 0.27
C ALA A 51 4.90 -16.41 -0.57
N VAL A 52 3.58 -16.16 -0.53
CA VAL A 52 2.92 -15.05 -1.22
C VAL A 52 3.45 -13.71 -0.72
N PHE A 53 3.53 -13.51 0.60
CA PHE A 53 4.10 -12.28 1.17
C PHE A 53 5.58 -12.10 0.82
N GLY A 54 6.35 -13.18 0.77
CA GLY A 54 7.75 -13.15 0.32
C GLY A 54 7.86 -12.72 -1.14
N SER A 55 7.07 -13.32 -2.03
CA SER A 55 7.03 -12.96 -3.46
C SER A 55 6.60 -11.51 -3.67
N LEU A 56 5.58 -11.04 -2.93
CA LEU A 56 5.15 -9.65 -2.94
C LEU A 56 6.28 -8.71 -2.50
N GLY A 57 7.03 -9.06 -1.44
CA GLY A 57 8.21 -8.31 -1.01
C GLY A 57 9.31 -8.23 -2.08
N HIS A 58 9.54 -9.32 -2.83
CA HIS A 58 10.47 -9.34 -3.95
C HIS A 58 10.02 -8.43 -5.10
N LEU A 59 8.72 -8.43 -5.44
CA LEU A 59 8.16 -7.53 -6.45
C LEU A 59 8.33 -6.06 -6.04
N VAL A 60 7.95 -5.71 -4.80
CA VAL A 60 8.13 -4.36 -4.25
C VAL A 60 9.60 -3.92 -4.36
N THR A 61 10.53 -4.79 -3.98
CA THR A 61 11.97 -4.50 -4.04
C THR A 61 12.44 -4.27 -5.47
N ARG A 62 11.98 -5.08 -6.44
CA ARG A 62 12.31 -4.92 -7.87
C ARG A 62 11.80 -3.60 -8.43
N HIS A 63 10.59 -3.17 -8.08
CA HIS A 63 10.03 -1.90 -8.55
C HIS A 63 10.69 -0.67 -7.90
N ILE A 64 11.13 -0.75 -6.64
CA ILE A 64 11.73 0.39 -5.90
C ILE A 64 13.22 0.59 -6.22
N LYS A 65 13.94 -0.45 -6.67
CA LYS A 65 15.36 -0.33 -7.10
C LYS A 65 15.57 0.79 -8.10
N ARG A 66 16.76 1.42 -8.11
CA ARG A 66 17.08 2.62 -8.92
C ARG A 66 16.62 2.52 -10.39
N ASN A 67 16.71 1.34 -10.98
CA ASN A 67 16.37 1.05 -12.37
C ASN A 67 14.93 0.51 -12.58
N GLY A 68 14.14 0.37 -11.52
CA GLY A 68 12.74 -0.04 -11.57
C GLY A 68 11.80 1.15 -11.74
N SER A 69 10.50 0.85 -11.86
CA SER A 69 9.42 1.80 -12.12
C SER A 69 9.29 2.93 -11.08
N GLY A 70 9.88 2.78 -9.89
CA GLY A 70 9.87 3.81 -8.84
C GLY A 70 8.51 3.96 -8.12
N GLU A 71 7.48 3.29 -8.61
CA GLU A 71 6.15 3.23 -8.01
C GLU A 71 5.66 1.78 -7.96
N PHE A 72 4.98 1.42 -6.87
CA PHE A 72 4.33 0.13 -6.70
C PHE A 72 2.99 0.31 -5.98
N GLN A 73 1.93 -0.24 -6.53
CA GLN A 73 0.60 -0.23 -5.91
C GLN A 73 0.28 -1.64 -5.42
N ILE A 74 -0.02 -1.77 -4.13
CA ILE A 74 -0.51 -3.04 -3.59
C ILE A 74 -1.99 -3.14 -3.99
N PRO A 75 -2.37 -4.18 -4.76
CA PRO A 75 -3.77 -4.38 -5.15
C PRO A 75 -4.63 -4.60 -3.90
N ASP A 76 -5.87 -4.09 -3.95
CA ASP A 76 -6.94 -4.24 -2.95
C ASP A 76 -6.67 -3.71 -1.53
N THR A 77 -5.41 -3.43 -1.19
CA THR A 77 -5.01 -2.83 0.10
C THR A 77 -5.06 -1.31 0.03
N GLY A 78 -5.14 -0.71 -1.17
CA GLY A 78 -5.21 0.74 -1.34
C GLY A 78 -3.96 1.50 -0.89
N VAL A 79 -2.79 0.84 -0.89
CA VAL A 79 -1.51 1.44 -0.52
C VAL A 79 -0.61 1.60 -1.75
N LYS A 80 -0.14 2.82 -2.00
CA LYS A 80 0.84 3.14 -3.04
C LYS A 80 2.20 3.43 -2.41
N ILE A 81 3.22 2.70 -2.82
CA ILE A 81 4.61 2.91 -2.42
C ILE A 81 5.33 3.63 -3.56
N THR A 82 5.93 4.77 -3.27
CA THR A 82 6.62 5.60 -4.25
C THR A 82 8.04 5.94 -3.78
N ARG A 83 8.97 5.95 -4.72
CA ARG A 83 10.34 6.44 -4.48
C ARG A 83 10.38 7.93 -4.73
N VAL A 84 10.78 8.68 -3.72
CA VAL A 84 10.87 10.15 -3.77
C VAL A 84 12.33 10.54 -3.61
N LYS A 85 12.81 11.42 -4.50
CA LYS A 85 14.14 12.02 -4.36
C LYS A 85 14.05 13.15 -3.34
N LYS A 86 14.68 12.99 -2.18
CA LYS A 86 14.76 14.04 -1.17
C LYS A 86 15.93 14.96 -1.49
N PRO A 87 15.72 16.29 -1.57
CA PRO A 87 16.78 17.24 -1.91
C PRO A 87 17.80 17.34 -0.77
N ALA A 88 19.00 17.82 -1.11
CA ALA A 88 20.04 18.07 -0.14
C ALA A 88 19.62 19.19 0.83
N ARG A 89 19.90 19.00 2.12
CA ARG A 89 19.65 19.98 3.17
C ARG A 89 20.98 20.50 3.70
N LYS A 90 21.18 21.82 3.64
CA LYS A 90 22.39 22.48 4.15
C LYS A 90 22.48 22.37 5.68
N ALA A 91 23.69 22.48 6.20
CA ALA A 91 23.91 22.56 7.63
C ALA A 91 23.24 23.82 8.20
N ARG A 92 22.66 23.69 9.39
CA ARG A 92 21.94 24.79 10.05
C ARG A 92 22.01 24.64 11.56
N MET A 93 21.90 25.74 12.27
CA MET A 93 21.73 25.71 13.72
C MET A 93 20.27 25.41 14.05
N GLY A 94 20.06 24.36 14.84
CA GLY A 94 18.79 24.05 15.49
C GLY A 94 18.92 24.28 16.99
N ARG A 95 17.81 24.16 17.70
CA ARG A 95 17.77 24.24 19.16
C ARG A 95 17.26 22.91 19.70
N ASN A 96 17.87 22.39 20.76
CA ASN A 96 17.35 21.20 21.42
C ASN A 96 16.02 21.56 22.09
N PRO A 97 14.89 20.90 21.74
CA PRO A 97 13.61 21.18 22.38
C PRO A 97 13.58 20.90 23.89
N ALA A 98 14.49 20.05 24.41
CA ALA A 98 14.54 19.73 25.84
C ALA A 98 15.44 20.67 26.66
N THR A 99 16.64 21.01 26.16
CA THR A 99 17.65 21.80 26.93
C THR A 99 17.83 23.23 26.44
N GLY A 100 17.28 23.59 25.28
CA GLY A 100 17.39 24.93 24.74
C GLY A 100 18.80 25.31 24.25
N GLU A 101 19.74 24.38 24.22
CA GLU A 101 21.09 24.65 23.71
C GLU A 101 21.14 24.64 22.17
N PRO A 102 22.02 25.45 21.55
CA PRO A 102 22.21 25.44 20.11
C PRO A 102 22.90 24.15 19.65
N LEU A 103 22.23 23.40 18.78
CA LEU A 103 22.74 22.18 18.15
C LEU A 103 23.04 22.43 16.68
N LYS A 104 24.26 22.13 16.23
CA LYS A 104 24.62 22.17 14.82
C LYS A 104 24.05 20.93 14.10
N ILE A 105 23.01 21.12 13.28
CA ILE A 105 22.45 20.05 12.44
C ILE A 105 23.33 19.94 11.19
N ALA A 106 24.00 18.80 11.03
CA ALA A 106 24.86 18.53 9.88
C ALA A 106 24.07 18.56 8.55
N ALA A 107 24.78 18.87 7.47
CA ALA A 107 24.22 18.80 6.13
C ALA A 107 23.81 17.35 5.81
N LYS A 108 22.65 17.17 5.18
CA LYS A 108 22.20 15.87 4.67
C LYS A 108 22.24 15.91 3.14
N PRO A 109 23.02 15.04 2.48
CA PRO A 109 23.05 14.98 1.02
C PRO A 109 21.71 14.52 0.45
N ALA A 110 21.53 14.75 -0.85
CA ALA A 110 20.36 14.25 -1.57
C ALA A 110 20.35 12.72 -1.52
N HIS A 111 19.22 12.15 -1.10
CA HIS A 111 19.06 10.71 -0.98
C HIS A 111 17.69 10.27 -1.48
N LEU A 112 17.58 9.00 -1.83
CA LEU A 112 16.31 8.39 -2.21
C LEU A 112 15.55 8.00 -0.93
N GLY A 113 14.31 8.45 -0.83
CA GLY A 113 13.39 8.06 0.24
C GLY A 113 12.22 7.27 -0.31
N ILE A 114 11.55 6.54 0.57
CA ILE A 114 10.30 5.83 0.26
C ILE A 114 9.15 6.61 0.90
N LYS A 115 8.10 6.88 0.11
CA LYS A 115 6.84 7.47 0.58
C LYS A 115 5.73 6.46 0.35
N VAL A 116 5.05 6.11 1.43
CA VAL A 116 3.84 5.27 1.40
C VAL A 116 2.63 6.20 1.46
N VAL A 117 1.74 6.09 0.50
CA VAL A 117 0.54 6.92 0.35
C VAL A 117 -0.68 6.02 0.41
N ALA A 118 -1.64 6.36 1.27
CA ALA A 118 -2.96 5.76 1.24
C ALA A 118 -3.75 6.32 0.06
N LEU A 119 -4.28 5.43 -0.77
CA LEU A 119 -5.19 5.77 -1.86
C LEU A 119 -6.59 6.06 -1.31
N LYS A 120 -7.41 6.69 -2.14
CA LYS A 120 -8.77 7.11 -1.80
C LYS A 120 -9.64 5.96 -1.26
N ALA A 121 -9.47 4.75 -1.78
CA ALA A 121 -10.18 3.56 -1.32
C ALA A 121 -9.99 3.25 0.19
N LEU A 122 -8.83 3.57 0.78
CA LEU A 122 -8.60 3.42 2.22
C LEU A 122 -9.06 4.63 3.03
N GLN A 123 -9.01 5.83 2.44
CA GLN A 123 -9.42 7.05 3.12
C GLN A 123 -10.94 7.14 3.25
N ASP A 124 -11.69 6.62 2.28
CA ASP A 124 -13.17 6.62 2.28
C ASP A 124 -13.75 5.60 3.28
N THR A 125 -12.94 4.67 3.80
CA THR A 125 -13.34 3.69 4.84
C THR A 125 -13.16 4.18 6.28
N LEU A 126 -12.47 5.31 6.49
CA LEU A 126 -12.41 5.99 7.78
C LEU A 126 -13.63 6.90 7.96
#